data_AF-A0A7S1RXE4-F1
#
_entry.id   AF-A0A7S1RXE4-F1
#
_cell.length_a   1.000
_cell.length_b   1.000
_cell.length_c   1.000
_cell.angle_alpha   90.00
_cell.angle_beta   90.00
_cell.angle_gamma   90.00
#
_symmetry.space_group_name_H-M   'P 1'
#
loop_
_entity.id
_entity.type
_entity.pdbx_description
1 polymer ?
#
loop_
_entity_poly.entity_id
_entity_poly.type
_entity_poly.pdbx_seq_one_letter_code
_entity_poly.pdbx_strand_id
1 'polypeptide(L)'
;FRQVIGPEPGISYVAECGLGDVLAESTHECRLHWLYGEEFFGTVWQAMFTCFRCVLGDCTTRNGKSLTTHMSQGYGFWFDVTYCVGMVVVMFGLFNIITAIFVESTISGLKYNDVQRKYARMYEHRYVQLKLRALVMKMRIIREQGKDGAEMCNERTDYVQEAALSEQDFNRVLADTEVRMLLDDLGVSMHESLAHRLFEMLDSDHSGMVTISDLVDILMTVRGDLTKSDMITSWVSMRSLKEEFTGFKKYMKVMLENQIRMQETIKATSPATVVQQPNFRRASSISLANERRQFDRRASLAGTIARMANVPKGRSSKRRSSIL
;
A
#
# COMPACT_ATOMS: atom_id res chain seq x y z
N PHE A 1 15.61 -52.76 -19.04
CA PHE A 1 16.45 -52.92 -20.24
C PHE A 1 16.99 -54.35 -20.35
N ARG A 2 17.96 -54.75 -19.49
CA ARG A 2 18.60 -56.09 -19.54
C ARG A 2 17.66 -57.30 -19.53
N GLN A 3 16.47 -57.20 -18.91
CA GLN A 3 15.52 -58.33 -18.86
C GLN A 3 14.59 -58.44 -20.08
N VAL A 4 14.37 -57.36 -20.83
CA VAL A 4 13.28 -57.29 -21.82
C VAL A 4 13.82 -57.11 -23.24
N ILE A 5 14.86 -56.30 -23.41
CA ILE A 5 15.37 -55.85 -24.72
C ILE A 5 16.90 -55.95 -24.80
N GLY A 6 17.56 -56.05 -23.65
CA GLY A 6 19.01 -56.12 -23.56
C GLY A 6 19.55 -57.52 -23.82
N PRO A 7 20.88 -57.64 -23.83
CA PRO A 7 21.57 -58.88 -24.14
C PRO A 7 21.42 -59.94 -23.04
N GLU A 8 21.83 -61.17 -23.38
CA GLU A 8 21.86 -62.29 -22.46
C GLU A 8 22.65 -61.97 -21.18
N PRO A 9 22.21 -62.50 -20.02
CA PRO A 9 22.87 -62.24 -18.75
C PRO A 9 24.32 -62.72 -18.76
N GLY A 10 25.26 -61.83 -18.46
CA GLY A 10 26.69 -62.13 -18.34
C GLY A 10 27.58 -61.48 -19.39
N ILE A 11 27.00 -60.90 -20.45
CA ILE A 11 27.75 -60.16 -21.48
C ILE A 11 27.64 -58.65 -21.21
N SER A 12 28.78 -57.96 -21.15
CA SER A 12 28.87 -56.49 -21.02
C SER A 12 29.40 -55.93 -22.33
N TYR A 13 28.52 -55.36 -23.16
CA TYR A 13 28.89 -54.81 -24.47
C TYR A 13 29.76 -53.57 -24.30
N VAL A 14 29.60 -52.83 -23.20
CA VAL A 14 30.50 -51.70 -22.88
C VAL A 14 31.93 -52.19 -22.61
N ALA A 15 32.11 -53.38 -22.03
CA ALA A 15 33.44 -53.94 -21.78
C ALA A 15 34.10 -54.48 -23.06
N GLU A 16 33.30 -55.02 -23.98
CA GLU A 16 33.79 -55.65 -25.22
C GLU A 16 33.93 -54.65 -26.40
N CYS A 17 32.93 -53.80 -26.60
CA CYS A 17 32.84 -52.86 -27.71
C CYS A 17 33.33 -51.44 -27.36
N GLY A 18 33.60 -51.14 -26.09
CA GLY A 18 33.97 -49.81 -25.61
C GLY A 18 32.78 -48.86 -25.43
N LEU A 19 33.05 -47.56 -25.29
CA LEU A 19 32.00 -46.53 -25.16
C LEU A 19 31.38 -46.21 -26.52
N GLY A 20 30.05 -45.98 -26.57
CA GLY A 20 29.33 -45.79 -27.83
C GLY A 20 29.79 -44.60 -28.67
N ASP A 21 30.36 -43.58 -28.01
CA ASP A 21 30.87 -42.37 -28.64
C ASP A 21 32.31 -42.52 -29.20
N VAL A 22 33.02 -43.62 -28.91
CA VAL A 22 34.45 -43.84 -29.24
C VAL A 22 34.64 -45.04 -30.18
N LEU A 23 33.58 -45.51 -30.85
CA LEU A 23 33.68 -46.62 -31.79
C LEU A 23 34.61 -46.27 -32.96
N ALA A 24 35.87 -46.68 -32.86
CA ALA A 24 36.76 -46.91 -33.99
C ALA A 24 36.22 -48.13 -34.73
N GLU A 25 36.17 -48.10 -36.07
CA GLU A 25 35.73 -49.18 -36.96
C GLU A 25 36.09 -50.57 -36.41
N SER A 26 35.19 -51.17 -35.64
CA SER A 26 35.44 -52.46 -35.00
C SER A 26 34.83 -53.55 -35.86
N THR A 27 35.58 -54.63 -36.04
CA THR A 27 35.28 -55.75 -36.93
C THR A 27 34.21 -56.70 -36.40
N HIS A 28 33.63 -56.41 -35.23
CA HIS A 28 32.60 -57.23 -34.55
C HIS A 28 31.23 -56.54 -34.59
N GLU A 29 30.15 -57.33 -34.67
CA GLU A 29 28.74 -56.89 -34.78
C GLU A 29 28.20 -56.19 -33.51
N CYS A 30 28.87 -55.14 -33.04
CA CYS A 30 28.42 -54.31 -31.93
C CYS A 30 27.24 -53.43 -32.39
N ARG A 31 26.01 -53.83 -32.08
CA ARG A 31 24.82 -53.01 -32.38
C ARG A 31 24.81 -51.74 -31.53
N LEU A 32 24.98 -50.58 -32.18
CA LEU A 32 25.11 -49.26 -31.54
C LEU A 32 23.99 -48.94 -30.52
N HIS A 33 22.74 -49.32 -30.81
CA HIS A 33 21.60 -49.06 -29.93
C HIS A 33 21.62 -49.90 -28.63
N TRP A 34 22.25 -51.08 -28.64
CA TRP A 34 22.45 -51.88 -27.42
C TRP A 34 23.54 -51.28 -26.54
N LEU A 35 24.60 -50.75 -27.15
CA LEU A 35 25.69 -50.10 -26.45
C LEU A 35 25.23 -48.85 -25.70
N TYR A 36 24.47 -47.99 -26.38
CA TYR A 36 23.85 -46.83 -25.72
C TYR A 36 22.77 -47.22 -24.71
N GLY A 37 22.03 -48.30 -24.96
CA GLY A 37 21.08 -48.85 -23.99
C GLY A 37 21.77 -49.30 -22.70
N GLU A 38 22.94 -49.93 -22.79
CA GLU A 38 23.71 -50.33 -21.61
C GLU A 38 24.38 -49.13 -20.93
N GLU A 39 24.95 -48.18 -21.68
CA GLU A 39 25.61 -47.00 -21.12
C GLU A 39 24.66 -46.09 -20.33
N PHE A 40 23.47 -45.83 -20.89
CA PHE A 40 22.49 -44.89 -20.30
C PHE A 40 21.41 -45.57 -19.45
N PHE A 41 21.08 -46.85 -19.72
CA PHE A 41 20.03 -47.59 -19.02
C PHE A 41 20.52 -48.91 -18.37
N GLY A 42 21.83 -49.03 -18.13
CA GLY A 42 22.44 -50.21 -17.49
C GLY A 42 22.04 -50.39 -16.02
N THR A 43 21.91 -49.28 -15.28
CA THR A 43 21.45 -49.26 -13.88
C THR A 43 20.18 -48.42 -13.72
N VAL A 44 19.38 -48.71 -12.68
CA VAL A 44 18.16 -47.95 -12.37
C VAL A 44 18.46 -46.46 -12.19
N TRP A 45 19.55 -46.14 -11.49
CA TRP A 45 19.94 -44.75 -11.24
C TRP A 45 20.35 -44.01 -12.53
N GLN A 46 21.13 -44.64 -13.40
CA GLN A 46 21.48 -44.06 -14.71
C GLN A 46 20.26 -43.89 -15.61
N ALA A 47 19.34 -44.88 -15.61
CA ALA A 47 18.09 -44.78 -16.35
C ALA A 47 17.24 -43.61 -15.85
N MET A 48 17.08 -43.46 -14.53
CA MET A 48 16.35 -42.33 -13.93
C MET A 48 17.00 -40.99 -14.28
N PHE A 49 18.32 -40.87 -14.18
CA PHE A 49 19.05 -39.65 -14.53
C PHE A 49 18.92 -39.28 -16.01
N THR A 50 19.03 -40.28 -16.90
CA THR A 50 18.85 -40.09 -18.35
C THR A 50 17.42 -39.66 -18.67
N CYS A 51 16.40 -40.32 -18.08
CA CYS A 51 15.01 -39.91 -18.22
C CYS A 51 14.79 -38.48 -17.72
N PHE A 52 15.36 -38.11 -16.58
CA PHE A 52 15.27 -36.75 -16.04
C PHE A 52 15.88 -35.72 -16.99
N ARG A 53 17.11 -35.94 -17.50
CA ARG A 53 17.73 -35.06 -18.50
C ARG A 53 16.88 -34.92 -19.74
N CYS A 54 16.31 -36.03 -20.21
CA CYS A 54 15.40 -36.01 -21.35
C CYS A 54 14.13 -35.20 -21.10
N VAL A 55 13.53 -35.32 -19.91
CA VAL A 55 12.38 -34.50 -19.47
C VAL A 55 12.74 -33.02 -19.31
N LEU A 56 14.01 -32.68 -19.12
CA LEU A 56 14.47 -31.29 -19.14
C LEU A 56 14.78 -30.76 -20.55
N GLY A 57 14.67 -31.61 -21.58
CA GLY A 57 14.95 -31.26 -22.98
C GLY A 57 16.38 -31.59 -23.45
N ASP A 58 17.19 -32.25 -22.62
CA ASP A 58 18.54 -32.66 -22.97
C ASP A 58 18.65 -34.20 -23.06
N CYS A 59 18.48 -34.73 -24.28
CA CYS A 59 18.73 -36.13 -24.60
C CYS A 59 19.96 -36.27 -25.48
N THR A 60 21.11 -35.73 -25.07
CA THR A 60 22.34 -35.79 -25.88
C THR A 60 23.38 -36.75 -25.28
N THR A 61 24.14 -37.42 -26.16
CA THR A 61 25.32 -38.21 -25.77
C THR A 61 26.49 -37.29 -25.38
N ARG A 62 27.64 -37.84 -24.96
CA ARG A 62 28.80 -37.01 -24.58
C ARG A 62 29.33 -36.19 -25.75
N ASN A 63 29.14 -36.70 -26.97
CA ASN A 63 29.48 -36.01 -28.21
C ASN A 63 28.37 -35.06 -28.72
N GLY A 64 27.31 -34.81 -27.94
CA GLY A 64 26.22 -33.92 -28.33
C GLY A 64 25.25 -34.49 -29.37
N LYS A 65 25.35 -35.78 -29.70
CA LYS A 65 24.41 -36.44 -30.62
C LYS A 65 23.11 -36.76 -29.89
N SER A 66 21.96 -36.60 -30.55
CA SER A 66 20.67 -36.92 -29.93
C SER A 66 20.54 -38.43 -29.68
N LEU A 67 20.33 -38.83 -28.44
CA LEU A 67 20.14 -40.22 -28.01
C LEU A 67 18.90 -40.85 -28.68
N THR A 68 17.86 -40.05 -28.91
CA THR A 68 16.62 -40.47 -29.57
C THR A 68 16.87 -40.95 -31.00
N THR A 69 17.64 -40.21 -31.80
CA THR A 69 17.98 -40.59 -33.17
C THR A 69 18.77 -41.90 -33.21
N HIS A 70 19.70 -42.11 -32.28
CA HIS A 70 20.47 -43.35 -32.21
C HIS A 70 19.61 -44.55 -31.80
N MET A 71 18.64 -44.36 -30.90
CA MET A 71 17.70 -45.42 -30.54
C MET A 71 16.66 -45.69 -31.64
N SER A 72 16.19 -44.66 -32.33
CA SER A 72 15.28 -44.75 -33.49
C SER A 72 15.86 -45.64 -34.59
N GLN A 73 17.13 -45.45 -34.93
CA GLN A 73 17.82 -46.26 -35.95
C GLN A 73 17.86 -47.76 -35.60
N GLY A 74 17.83 -48.11 -34.31
CA GLY A 74 17.84 -49.50 -33.85
C GLY A 74 16.46 -50.13 -33.71
N TYR A 75 15.52 -49.42 -33.10
CA TYR A 75 14.19 -49.94 -32.76
C TYR A 75 13.11 -49.62 -33.80
N GLY A 76 13.40 -48.74 -34.75
CA GLY A 76 12.48 -48.30 -35.80
C GLY A 76 11.45 -47.28 -35.34
N PHE A 77 10.52 -46.95 -36.24
CA PHE A 77 9.56 -45.85 -36.09
C PHE A 77 8.62 -45.95 -34.87
N TRP A 78 8.28 -47.17 -34.43
CA TRP A 78 7.39 -47.36 -33.27
C TRP A 78 7.99 -46.81 -31.96
N PHE A 79 9.32 -46.84 -31.85
CA PHE A 79 10.02 -46.24 -30.72
C PHE A 79 9.82 -44.73 -30.68
N ASP A 80 9.96 -44.05 -31.83
CA ASP A 80 9.83 -42.59 -31.92
C ASP A 80 8.44 -42.11 -31.55
N VAL A 81 7.40 -42.81 -32.04
CA VAL A 81 6.00 -42.48 -31.70
C VAL A 81 5.76 -42.63 -30.21
N THR A 82 6.18 -43.76 -29.62
CA THR A 82 5.99 -44.03 -28.20
C THR A 82 6.75 -43.03 -27.33
N TYR A 83 7.99 -42.73 -27.71
CA TYR A 83 8.82 -41.73 -27.05
C TYR A 83 8.18 -40.33 -27.11
N CYS A 84 7.73 -39.90 -28.30
CA CYS A 84 7.09 -38.60 -28.49
C CYS A 84 5.82 -38.45 -27.65
N VAL A 85 4.92 -39.44 -27.70
CA VAL A 85 3.68 -39.43 -26.91
C VAL A 85 3.98 -39.44 -25.40
N GLY A 86 4.91 -40.29 -24.96
CA GLY A 86 5.34 -40.34 -23.56
C GLY A 86 5.91 -39.01 -23.08
N MET A 87 6.78 -38.39 -23.87
CA MET A 87 7.36 -37.08 -23.57
C MET A 87 6.31 -35.98 -23.48
N VAL A 88 5.35 -35.92 -24.39
CA VAL A 88 4.23 -34.96 -24.33
C VAL A 88 3.41 -35.14 -23.04
N VAL A 89 3.07 -36.38 -22.69
CA VAL A 89 2.31 -36.67 -21.46
C VAL A 89 3.10 -36.28 -20.21
N VAL A 90 4.40 -36.59 -20.14
CA VAL A 90 5.22 -36.25 -18.98
C VAL A 90 5.42 -34.74 -18.87
N MET A 91 5.73 -34.05 -19.97
CA MET A 91 5.93 -32.61 -20.00
C MET A 91 4.65 -31.88 -19.59
N PHE A 92 3.53 -32.12 -20.29
CA PHE A 92 2.29 -31.42 -19.96
C PHE A 92 1.66 -31.91 -18.65
N GLY A 93 1.77 -33.19 -18.32
CA GLY A 93 1.19 -33.77 -17.11
C GLY A 93 1.93 -33.30 -15.85
N LEU A 94 3.24 -33.53 -15.77
CA LEU A 94 4.00 -33.21 -14.56
C LEU A 94 4.14 -31.71 -14.35
N PHE A 95 4.43 -30.92 -15.39
CA PHE A 95 4.56 -29.47 -15.20
C PHE A 95 3.23 -28.83 -14.77
N ASN A 96 2.10 -29.23 -15.35
CA ASN A 96 0.80 -28.70 -14.93
C ASN A 96 0.49 -29.02 -13.46
N ILE A 97 0.80 -30.24 -13.00
CA ILE A 97 0.61 -30.64 -11.60
C ILE A 97 1.53 -29.83 -10.67
N ILE A 98 2.81 -29.73 -11.01
CA ILE A 98 3.79 -28.98 -10.21
C ILE A 98 3.39 -27.50 -10.13
N THR A 99 3.04 -26.87 -11.27
CA THR A 99 2.57 -25.48 -11.30
C THR A 99 1.29 -25.30 -10.48
N ALA A 100 0.33 -26.23 -10.56
CA ALA A 100 -0.88 -26.17 -9.74
C ALA A 100 -0.57 -26.15 -8.24
N ILE A 101 0.32 -27.04 -7.76
CA ILE A 101 0.74 -27.12 -6.36
C ILE A 101 1.43 -25.82 -5.90
N PHE A 102 2.33 -25.26 -6.73
CA PHE A 102 3.02 -24.01 -6.39
C PHE A 102 2.07 -22.81 -6.32
N VAL A 103 1.12 -22.73 -7.24
CA VAL A 103 0.10 -21.68 -7.25
C VAL A 103 -0.79 -21.79 -6.01
N GLU A 104 -1.23 -22.99 -5.66
CA GLU A 104 -2.04 -23.22 -4.45
C GLU A 104 -1.30 -22.85 -3.16
N SER A 105 -0.01 -23.22 -3.07
CA SER A 105 0.84 -22.90 -1.92
C SER A 105 1.03 -21.39 -1.77
N THR A 106 1.29 -20.69 -2.88
CA THR A 106 1.49 -19.23 -2.87
C THR A 106 0.20 -18.49 -2.54
N ILE A 107 -0.94 -18.90 -3.09
CA ILE A 107 -2.25 -18.30 -2.78
C ILE A 107 -2.61 -18.51 -1.31
N SER A 108 -2.33 -19.69 -0.75
CA SER A 108 -2.62 -20.00 0.66
C SER A 108 -1.76 -19.17 1.61
N GLY A 109 -0.47 -18.96 1.28
CA GLY A 109 0.42 -18.07 2.03
C GLY A 109 -0.05 -16.61 2.04
N LEU A 110 -0.58 -16.12 0.92
CA LEU A 110 -1.15 -14.76 0.85
C LEU A 110 -2.42 -14.63 1.71
N LYS A 111 -3.31 -15.62 1.65
CA LYS A 111 -4.55 -15.62 2.46
C LYS A 111 -4.29 -15.64 3.95
N TYR A 112 -3.31 -16.41 4.42
CA TYR A 112 -2.97 -16.49 5.84
C TYR A 112 -2.53 -15.13 6.39
N ASN A 113 -1.69 -14.42 5.65
CA ASN A 113 -1.23 -13.08 6.02
C ASN A 113 -2.38 -12.06 6.07
N ASP A 114 -3.32 -12.11 5.12
CA ASP A 114 -4.46 -11.19 5.11
C ASP A 114 -5.40 -11.41 6.29
N VAL A 115 -5.68 -12.69 6.62
CA VAL A 115 -6.54 -13.05 7.74
C VAL A 115 -5.89 -12.65 9.07
N GLN A 116 -4.61 -12.97 9.26
CA GLN A 116 -3.87 -12.59 10.46
C GLN A 116 -3.82 -11.07 10.64
N ARG A 117 -3.57 -10.32 9.55
CA ARG A 117 -3.57 -8.85 9.57
C ARG A 117 -4.95 -8.29 9.91
N LYS A 118 -6.04 -8.91 9.44
CA LYS A 118 -7.41 -8.49 9.77
C LYS A 118 -7.71 -8.73 11.26
N TYR A 119 -7.35 -9.88 11.80
CA TYR A 119 -7.53 -10.17 13.23
C TYR A 119 -6.71 -9.25 14.11
N ALA A 120 -5.46 -8.97 13.75
CA ALA A 120 -4.62 -8.01 14.46
C ALA A 120 -5.27 -6.62 14.52
N ARG A 121 -5.82 -6.12 13.39
CA ARG A 121 -6.54 -4.83 13.36
C ARG A 121 -7.82 -4.83 14.20
N MET A 122 -8.58 -5.93 14.19
CA MET A 122 -9.80 -6.03 15.00
C MET A 122 -9.48 -6.06 16.50
N TYR A 123 -8.45 -6.81 16.89
CA TYR A 123 -7.98 -6.89 18.26
C TYR A 123 -7.51 -5.51 18.73
N GLU A 124 -6.73 -4.83 17.89
CA GLU A 124 -6.27 -3.47 18.15
C GLU A 124 -7.47 -2.55 18.39
N HIS A 125 -8.44 -2.49 17.48
CA HIS A 125 -9.61 -1.62 17.59
C HIS A 125 -10.39 -1.83 18.90
N ARG A 126 -10.66 -3.09 19.27
CA ARG A 126 -11.38 -3.40 20.52
C ARG A 126 -10.56 -3.01 21.75
N TYR A 127 -9.25 -3.25 21.72
CA TYR A 127 -8.34 -2.84 22.78
C TYR A 127 -8.35 -1.31 22.97
N VAL A 128 -8.29 -0.54 21.88
CA VAL A 128 -8.37 0.93 21.90
C VAL A 128 -9.65 1.40 22.58
N GLN A 129 -10.79 0.86 22.14
CA GLN A 129 -12.10 1.27 22.66
C GLN A 129 -12.23 1.01 24.15
N LEU A 130 -11.74 -0.14 24.63
CA LEU A 130 -11.76 -0.46 26.06
C LEU A 130 -10.89 0.50 26.87
N LYS A 131 -9.68 0.82 26.38
CA LYS A 131 -8.75 1.74 27.06
C LYS A 131 -9.26 3.18 27.03
N LEU A 132 -9.82 3.65 25.91
CA LEU A 132 -10.48 4.96 25.84
C LEU A 132 -11.67 5.06 26.78
N ARG A 133 -12.49 4.01 26.87
CA ARG A 133 -13.62 3.99 27.80
C ARG A 133 -13.14 4.06 29.25
N ALA A 134 -12.10 3.31 29.60
CA ALA A 134 -11.47 3.37 30.92
C ALA A 134 -10.91 4.76 31.22
N LEU A 135 -10.25 5.38 30.24
CA LEU A 135 -9.71 6.74 30.32
C LEU A 135 -10.83 7.76 30.61
N VAL A 136 -11.88 7.78 29.79
CA VAL A 136 -13.04 8.67 29.97
C VAL A 136 -13.69 8.48 31.33
N MET A 137 -13.85 7.23 31.78
CA MET A 137 -14.41 6.93 33.09
C MET A 137 -13.53 7.48 34.23
N LYS A 138 -12.22 7.31 34.16
CA LYS A 138 -11.28 7.83 35.17
C LYS A 138 -11.27 9.36 35.21
N MET A 139 -11.30 10.01 34.04
CA MET A 139 -11.38 11.47 33.94
C MET A 139 -12.63 12.04 34.62
N ARG A 140 -13.78 11.37 34.47
CA ARG A 140 -15.02 11.77 35.17
C ARG A 140 -14.88 11.69 36.69
N ILE A 141 -14.31 10.60 37.20
CA ILE A 141 -14.11 10.40 38.64
C ILE A 141 -13.21 11.50 39.23
N ILE A 142 -12.09 11.82 38.58
CA ILE A 142 -11.15 12.86 39.07
C ILE A 142 -11.82 14.24 39.09
N ARG A 143 -12.64 14.53 38.09
CA ARG A 143 -13.40 15.80 38.00
C ARG A 143 -14.42 15.92 39.12
N GLU A 144 -15.12 14.84 39.48
CA GLU A 144 -16.11 14.83 40.56
C GLU A 144 -15.47 15.09 41.93
N GLN A 145 -14.31 14.49 42.21
CA GLN A 145 -13.53 14.73 43.44
C GLN A 145 -13.03 16.18 43.59
N GLY A 146 -12.98 16.94 42.49
CA GLY A 146 -12.62 18.36 42.53
C GLY A 146 -13.76 19.26 43.03
N LYS A 147 -15.01 18.79 43.02
CA LYS A 147 -16.21 19.59 43.28
C LYS A 147 -16.74 19.48 44.72
N ASP A 148 -16.08 18.73 45.60
CA ASP A 148 -16.54 18.38 46.96
C ASP A 148 -16.71 19.56 47.95
N GLY A 149 -16.75 20.82 47.48
CA GLY A 149 -16.95 22.02 48.31
C GLY A 149 -18.27 22.77 48.12
N ALA A 150 -19.07 22.51 47.08
CA ALA A 150 -20.26 23.32 46.81
C ALA A 150 -21.42 22.53 46.19
N GLU A 151 -22.50 22.42 46.98
CA GLU A 151 -23.86 22.02 46.59
C GLU A 151 -24.12 20.57 46.17
N MET A 152 -24.77 19.86 47.09
CA MET A 152 -25.36 18.54 46.93
C MET A 152 -26.65 18.64 46.11
N CYS A 153 -26.54 18.79 44.78
CA CYS A 153 -27.70 18.73 43.89
C CYS A 153 -27.96 17.30 43.42
N ASN A 154 -29.07 16.77 43.92
CA ASN A 154 -29.63 15.45 43.65
C ASN A 154 -30.32 15.43 42.28
N GLU A 155 -29.61 15.12 41.20
CA GLU A 155 -30.28 14.93 39.90
C GLU A 155 -29.67 13.77 39.09
N ARG A 156 -30.39 12.65 39.08
CA ARG A 156 -30.20 11.52 38.16
C ARG A 156 -30.65 11.94 36.76
N THR A 157 -29.81 12.64 36.03
CA THR A 157 -29.94 12.74 34.57
C THR A 157 -28.85 11.92 33.90
N ASP A 158 -29.25 10.77 33.37
CA ASP A 158 -28.45 9.82 32.57
C ASP A 158 -28.08 10.37 31.18
N TYR A 159 -28.15 11.68 31.01
CA TYR A 159 -27.65 12.35 29.82
C TYR A 159 -26.15 12.56 30.00
N VAL A 160 -25.38 12.00 29.07
CA VAL A 160 -23.96 12.31 28.88
C VAL A 160 -23.87 13.79 28.52
N GLN A 161 -23.96 14.67 29.52
CA GLN A 161 -23.56 16.05 29.36
C GLN A 161 -22.09 16.01 28.96
N GLU A 162 -21.77 16.64 27.83
CA GLU A 162 -20.40 16.86 27.38
C GLU A 162 -19.66 17.58 28.49
N ALA A 163 -18.94 16.79 29.28
CA ALA A 163 -18.13 17.29 30.37
C ALA A 163 -17.03 18.14 29.74
N ALA A 164 -17.13 19.45 29.93
CA ALA A 164 -16.05 20.37 29.63
C ALA A 164 -15.04 20.38 30.78
N LEU A 165 -13.76 20.34 30.44
CA LEU A 165 -12.61 20.37 31.34
C LEU A 165 -11.91 21.71 31.19
N SER A 166 -11.71 22.43 32.29
CA SER A 166 -10.83 23.60 32.28
C SER A 166 -9.36 23.18 32.12
N GLU A 167 -8.46 24.10 31.76
CA GLU A 167 -7.02 23.82 31.68
C GLU A 167 -6.46 23.25 32.99
N GLN A 168 -6.93 23.76 34.14
CA GLN A 168 -6.49 23.28 35.45
C GLN A 168 -7.00 21.86 35.73
N ASP A 169 -8.26 21.58 35.41
CA ASP A 169 -8.83 20.22 35.56
C ASP A 169 -8.12 19.24 34.62
N PHE A 170 -7.81 19.66 33.40
CA PHE A 170 -7.07 18.88 32.42
C PHE A 170 -5.67 18.53 32.93
N ASN A 171 -4.92 19.50 33.43
CA ASN A 171 -3.60 19.28 34.03
C ASN A 171 -3.67 18.38 35.26
N ARG A 172 -4.69 18.54 36.10
CA ARG A 172 -4.92 17.66 37.26
C ARG A 172 -5.22 16.22 36.85
N VAL A 173 -6.05 16.04 35.83
CA VAL A 173 -6.36 14.73 35.23
C VAL A 173 -5.08 14.09 34.65
N LEU A 174 -4.25 14.86 33.94
CA LEU A 174 -2.99 14.37 33.37
C LEU A 174 -1.90 14.13 34.42
N ALA A 175 -2.02 14.68 35.61
CA ALA A 175 -1.11 14.38 36.73
C ALA A 175 -1.42 13.01 37.38
N ASP A 176 -2.62 12.48 37.20
CA ASP A 176 -3.01 11.16 37.71
C ASP A 176 -2.19 10.04 37.05
N THR A 177 -1.67 9.13 37.88
CA THR A 177 -0.77 8.06 37.40
C THR A 177 -1.52 7.03 36.56
N GLU A 178 -2.78 6.70 36.87
CA GLU A 178 -3.55 5.74 36.10
C GLU A 178 -3.94 6.32 34.73
N VAL A 179 -4.30 7.61 34.67
CA VAL A 179 -4.55 8.31 33.40
C VAL A 179 -3.30 8.27 32.52
N ARG A 180 -2.11 8.54 33.07
CA ARG A 180 -0.84 8.43 32.33
C ARG A 180 -0.58 7.02 31.82
N MET A 181 -0.81 5.99 32.63
CA MET A 181 -0.67 4.60 32.20
C MET A 181 -1.66 4.24 31.08
N LEU A 182 -2.91 4.72 31.15
CA LEU A 182 -3.90 4.49 30.09
C LEU A 182 -3.54 5.22 28.80
N LEU A 183 -2.96 6.42 28.88
CA LEU A 183 -2.46 7.16 27.72
C LEU A 183 -1.23 6.47 27.12
N ASP A 184 -0.31 5.96 27.94
CA ASP A 184 0.85 5.18 27.48
C ASP A 184 0.41 3.87 26.80
N ASP A 185 -0.57 3.16 27.37
CA ASP A 185 -1.20 1.98 26.76
C ASP A 185 -1.89 2.29 25.42
N LEU A 186 -2.32 3.54 25.22
CA LEU A 186 -2.88 4.04 23.96
C LEU A 186 -1.78 4.50 22.98
N GLY A 187 -0.51 4.48 23.38
CA GLY A 187 0.64 4.91 22.60
C GLY A 187 0.83 6.43 22.60
N VAL A 188 0.35 7.12 23.63
CA VAL A 188 0.47 8.58 23.79
C VAL A 188 1.39 8.88 24.97
N SER A 189 2.65 9.18 24.67
CA SER A 189 3.63 9.56 25.68
C SER A 189 3.43 11.02 26.11
N MET A 190 3.02 11.22 27.37
CA MET A 190 2.76 12.56 27.91
C MET A 190 4.00 13.11 28.61
N HIS A 191 4.69 14.04 27.95
CA HIS A 191 5.66 14.93 28.60
C HIS A 191 4.95 16.22 29.06
N GLU A 192 5.46 16.88 30.11
CA GLU A 192 4.88 18.12 30.64
C GLU A 192 4.73 19.22 29.56
N SER A 193 5.70 19.32 28.65
CA SER A 193 5.65 20.25 27.51
C SER A 193 4.60 19.88 26.45
N LEU A 194 4.24 18.60 26.33
CA LEU A 194 3.22 18.13 25.40
C LEU A 194 1.82 18.36 25.96
N ALA A 195 1.63 18.26 27.28
CA ALA A 195 0.34 18.48 27.93
C ALA A 195 -0.26 19.84 27.61
N HIS A 196 0.55 20.90 27.71
CA HIS A 196 0.12 22.26 27.38
C HIS A 196 -0.22 22.42 25.90
N ARG A 197 0.63 21.92 24.99
CA ARG A 197 0.38 21.94 23.53
C ARG A 197 -0.86 21.13 23.14
N LEU A 198 -1.10 20.00 23.79
CA LEU A 198 -2.26 19.17 23.57
C LEU A 198 -3.53 19.91 23.98
N PHE A 199 -3.49 20.65 25.10
CA PHE A 199 -4.60 21.49 25.53
C PHE A 199 -4.90 22.61 24.52
N GLU A 200 -3.89 23.35 24.05
CA GLU A 200 -4.08 24.36 22.99
C GLU A 200 -4.63 23.74 21.69
N MET A 201 -4.23 22.51 21.38
CA MET A 201 -4.72 21.78 20.20
C MET A 201 -6.22 21.42 20.34
N LEU A 202 -6.63 21.09 21.56
CA LEU A 202 -8.00 20.74 21.93
C LEU A 202 -8.90 21.97 22.04
N ASP A 203 -8.42 23.04 22.67
CA ASP A 203 -9.11 24.31 22.88
C ASP A 203 -9.03 25.20 21.63
N SER A 204 -9.58 24.63 20.57
CA SER A 204 -9.45 25.10 19.21
C SER A 204 -10.10 26.48 18.98
N ASP A 205 -11.01 26.85 19.87
CA ASP A 205 -11.76 28.11 19.93
C ASP A 205 -11.27 29.07 21.02
N HIS A 206 -10.19 28.73 21.74
CA HIS A 206 -9.63 29.51 22.85
C HIS A 206 -10.67 29.82 23.95
N SER A 207 -11.58 28.87 24.20
CA SER A 207 -12.62 28.97 25.21
C SER A 207 -12.08 28.75 26.64
N GLY A 208 -10.87 28.20 26.76
CA GLY A 208 -10.29 27.73 28.01
C GLY A 208 -10.90 26.42 28.50
N MET A 209 -11.73 25.77 27.68
CA MET A 209 -12.51 24.59 28.03
C MET A 209 -12.43 23.54 26.92
N VAL A 210 -12.21 22.28 27.31
CA VAL A 210 -12.09 21.16 26.37
C VAL A 210 -13.16 20.12 26.65
N THR A 211 -13.92 19.72 25.64
CA THR A 211 -14.89 18.63 25.81
C THR A 211 -14.18 17.26 25.80
N ILE A 212 -14.68 16.31 26.58
CA ILE A 212 -14.14 14.93 26.56
C ILE A 212 -14.24 14.28 25.17
N SER A 213 -15.27 14.62 24.38
CA SER A 213 -15.41 14.18 22.99
C SER A 213 -14.24 14.64 22.13
N ASP A 214 -13.89 15.94 22.18
CA ASP A 214 -12.76 16.49 21.44
C ASP A 214 -11.45 15.81 21.85
N LEU A 215 -11.29 15.54 23.16
CA LEU A 215 -10.16 14.81 23.69
C LEU A 215 -10.06 13.39 23.13
N VAL A 216 -11.16 12.63 23.09
CA VAL A 216 -11.16 11.28 22.52
C VAL A 216 -10.84 11.31 21.02
N ASP A 217 -11.43 12.25 20.27
CA ASP A 217 -11.21 12.38 18.84
C ASP A 217 -9.77 12.75 18.50
N ILE A 218 -9.19 13.67 19.26
CA ILE A 218 -7.77 14.03 19.13
C ILE A 218 -6.89 12.86 19.56
N LEU A 219 -7.13 12.19 20.68
CA LEU A 219 -6.35 11.02 21.09
C LEU A 219 -6.41 9.89 20.05
N MET A 220 -7.56 9.67 19.41
CA MET A 220 -7.70 8.73 18.29
C MET A 220 -6.88 9.13 17.06
N THR A 221 -6.68 10.43 16.86
CA THR A 221 -5.87 10.97 15.76
C THR A 221 -4.38 10.92 16.07
N VAL A 222 -4.00 11.26 17.31
CA VAL A 222 -2.62 11.27 17.82
C VAL A 222 -2.05 9.86 17.96
N ARG A 223 -2.90 8.88 18.27
CA ARG A 223 -2.52 7.47 18.41
C ARG A 223 -1.88 6.89 17.12
N GLY A 224 -0.69 6.31 17.26
CA GLY A 224 0.01 5.53 16.24
C GLY A 224 1.52 5.74 16.26
N ASP A 225 2.24 5.16 15.28
CA ASP A 225 3.70 5.29 15.17
C ASP A 225 4.17 6.74 15.29
N LEU A 226 5.35 6.94 15.90
CA LEU A 226 6.05 8.22 16.11
C LEU A 226 5.98 9.21 14.94
N THR A 227 5.90 8.72 13.69
CA THR A 227 5.66 9.53 12.48
C THR A 227 4.41 10.40 12.52
N LYS A 228 3.39 10.06 13.33
CA LYS A 228 2.19 10.88 13.51
C LYS A 228 2.39 12.06 14.46
N SER A 229 3.41 12.04 15.32
CA SER A 229 3.78 13.19 16.14
C SER A 229 4.21 14.39 15.28
N ASP A 230 4.92 14.12 14.18
CA ASP A 230 5.32 15.15 13.21
C ASP A 230 4.10 15.71 12.46
N MET A 231 3.09 14.87 12.24
CA MET A 231 1.82 15.30 11.64
C MET A 231 1.06 16.25 12.57
N ILE A 232 1.07 16.01 13.89
CA ILE A 232 0.49 16.93 14.87
C ILE A 232 1.20 18.27 14.84
N THR A 233 2.54 18.26 14.86
CA THR A 233 3.33 19.50 14.77
C THR A 233 2.99 20.27 13.50
N SER A 234 2.92 19.58 12.36
CA SER A 234 2.54 20.17 11.07
C SER A 234 1.11 20.73 11.10
N TRP A 235 0.17 20.02 11.75
CA TRP A 235 -1.21 20.45 11.89
C TRP A 235 -1.34 21.71 12.76
N VAL A 236 -0.65 21.74 13.90
CA VAL A 236 -0.58 22.89 14.79
C VAL A 236 0.01 24.09 14.05
N SER A 237 1.10 23.91 13.31
CA SER A 237 1.68 24.97 12.47
C SER A 237 0.70 25.45 11.38
N MET A 238 -0.02 24.53 10.72
CA MET A 238 -1.00 24.89 9.69
C MET A 238 -2.21 25.64 10.28
N ARG A 239 -2.60 25.32 11.51
CA ARG A 239 -3.68 26.01 12.22
C ARG A 239 -3.27 27.42 12.62
N SER A 240 -2.08 27.58 13.20
CA SER A 240 -1.51 28.90 13.51
C SER A 240 -1.45 29.78 12.25
N LEU A 241 -0.99 29.22 11.14
CA LEU A 241 -1.00 29.91 9.85
C LEU A 241 -2.42 30.30 9.40
N LYS A 242 -3.42 29.43 9.56
CA LYS A 242 -4.81 29.73 9.23
C LYS A 242 -5.34 30.92 10.06
N GLU A 243 -5.01 31.00 11.34
CA GLU A 243 -5.41 32.11 12.21
C GLU A 243 -4.79 33.43 11.74
N GLU A 244 -3.49 33.45 11.43
CA GLU A 244 -2.82 34.62 10.84
C GLU A 244 -3.49 35.06 9.53
N PHE A 245 -3.86 34.10 8.67
CA PHE A 245 -4.58 34.39 7.42
C PHE A 245 -5.97 34.98 7.66
N THR A 246 -6.70 34.54 8.68
CA THR A 246 -7.99 35.14 9.03
C THR A 246 -7.84 36.56 9.55
N GLY A 247 -6.78 36.81 10.34
CA GLY A 247 -6.39 38.16 10.76
C GLY A 247 -6.08 39.04 9.55
N PHE A 248 -5.22 38.57 8.65
CA PHE A 248 -4.86 39.27 7.41
C PHE A 248 -6.11 39.60 6.56
N LYS A 249 -7.03 38.65 6.40
CA LYS A 249 -8.30 38.88 5.69
C LYS A 249 -9.13 40.00 6.32
N LYS A 250 -9.19 40.07 7.65
CA LYS A 250 -9.88 41.14 8.38
C LYS A 250 -9.22 42.50 8.12
N TYR A 251 -7.89 42.58 8.19
CA TYR A 251 -7.14 43.80 7.87
C TYR A 251 -7.33 44.25 6.42
N MET A 252 -7.24 43.33 5.47
CA MET A 252 -7.43 43.62 4.05
C MET A 252 -8.83 44.16 3.77
N LYS A 253 -9.86 43.65 4.46
CA LYS A 253 -11.23 44.17 4.37
C LYS A 253 -11.34 45.62 4.85
N VAL A 254 -10.76 45.95 6.01
CA VAL A 254 -10.77 47.31 6.55
C VAL A 254 -9.99 48.29 5.65
N MET A 255 -8.84 47.87 5.13
CA MET A 255 -8.06 48.69 4.20
C MET A 255 -8.83 48.99 2.92
N LEU A 256 -9.53 48.00 2.36
CA LEU A 256 -10.36 48.18 1.17
C LEU A 256 -11.52 49.15 1.44
N GLU A 257 -12.20 49.01 2.58
CA GLU A 257 -13.27 49.92 3.01
C GLU A 257 -12.75 51.36 3.19
N ASN A 258 -11.55 51.54 3.75
CA ASN A 258 -10.92 52.85 3.89
C ASN A 258 -10.55 53.48 2.54
N GLN A 259 -10.05 52.69 1.58
CA GLN A 259 -9.78 53.17 0.23
C GLN A 259 -11.05 53.62 -0.49
N ILE A 260 -12.15 52.87 -0.35
CA ILE A 260 -13.45 53.25 -0.90
C ILE A 260 -13.91 54.59 -0.32
N ARG A 261 -13.87 54.74 1.02
CA ARG A 261 -14.23 56.00 1.69
C ARG A 261 -13.38 57.18 1.24
N MET A 262 -12.07 57.00 1.08
CA MET A 262 -11.17 58.04 0.56
C MET A 262 -11.52 58.45 -0.87
N GLN A 263 -11.84 57.49 -1.74
CA GLN A 263 -12.25 57.81 -3.11
C GLN A 263 -13.57 58.57 -3.14
N GLU A 264 -14.52 58.25 -2.26
CA GLU A 264 -15.77 58.98 -2.10
C GLU A 264 -15.52 60.40 -1.59
N THR A 265 -14.61 60.59 -0.62
CA THR A 265 -14.25 61.94 -0.15
C THR A 265 -13.57 62.77 -1.23
N ILE A 266 -12.66 62.17 -2.02
CA ILE A 266 -12.01 62.87 -3.15
C ILE A 266 -13.05 63.29 -4.19
N LYS A 267 -14.00 62.41 -4.53
CA LYS A 267 -15.10 62.73 -5.46
C LYS A 267 -16.01 63.83 -4.92
N ALA A 268 -16.27 63.86 -3.61
CA ALA A 268 -17.11 64.89 -2.99
C ALA A 268 -16.39 66.24 -2.83
N THR A 269 -15.07 66.23 -2.61
CA THR A 269 -14.28 67.44 -2.33
C THR A 269 -13.74 68.09 -3.60
N SER A 270 -13.71 67.38 -4.74
CA SER A 270 -13.43 67.99 -6.04
C SER A 270 -14.60 68.94 -6.37
N PRO A 271 -14.44 70.28 -6.23
CA PRO A 271 -15.46 71.19 -6.69
C PRO A 271 -15.56 70.98 -8.19
N ALA A 272 -16.78 71.06 -8.73
CA ALA A 272 -16.99 71.11 -10.17
C ALA A 272 -16.40 72.42 -10.72
N THR A 273 -15.08 72.56 -10.72
CA THR A 273 -14.39 73.54 -11.53
C THR A 273 -14.49 73.01 -12.94
N VAL A 274 -15.56 73.43 -13.61
CA VAL A 274 -15.82 73.28 -15.03
C VAL A 274 -14.66 73.96 -15.77
N VAL A 275 -13.54 73.26 -15.88
CA VAL A 275 -12.51 73.60 -16.84
C VAL A 275 -12.99 72.97 -18.14
N GLN A 276 -13.58 73.80 -19.00
CA GLN A 276 -13.76 73.49 -20.42
C GLN A 276 -12.42 73.02 -20.98
N GLN A 277 -12.24 71.70 -21.11
CA GLN A 277 -11.15 71.15 -21.90
C GLN A 277 -11.54 71.17 -23.37
N PRO A 278 -10.69 71.73 -24.25
CA PRO A 278 -10.90 71.69 -25.68
C PRO A 278 -10.74 70.26 -26.20
N ASN A 279 -11.58 69.92 -27.18
CA ASN A 279 -11.55 68.72 -28.01
C ASN A 279 -10.12 68.23 -28.32
N PHE A 280 -9.63 67.23 -27.58
CA PHE A 280 -8.52 66.40 -28.05
C PHE A 280 -9.05 64.99 -28.36
N ARG A 281 -9.52 64.86 -29.61
CA ARG A 281 -9.80 63.57 -30.25
C ARG A 281 -8.49 62.79 -30.41
N ARG A 282 -8.60 61.46 -30.22
CA ARG A 282 -7.68 60.39 -30.64
C ARG A 282 -6.37 60.25 -29.87
N ALA A 283 -6.29 59.22 -29.02
CA ALA A 283 -5.42 58.05 -29.21
C ALA A 283 -5.28 57.25 -27.91
N SER A 284 -6.22 56.35 -27.59
CA SER A 284 -6.03 55.40 -26.48
C SER A 284 -6.83 54.09 -26.63
N SER A 285 -7.13 53.68 -27.86
CA SER A 285 -7.78 52.39 -28.15
C SER A 285 -6.82 51.20 -28.24
N ILE A 286 -5.52 51.37 -27.95
CA ILE A 286 -4.50 50.31 -28.18
C ILE A 286 -4.07 49.59 -26.89
N SER A 287 -4.31 50.14 -25.70
CA SER A 287 -3.86 49.50 -24.44
C SER A 287 -4.81 48.43 -23.90
N LEU A 288 -6.13 48.59 -24.04
CA LEU A 288 -7.12 47.64 -23.50
C LEU A 288 -7.25 46.33 -24.31
N ALA A 289 -6.72 46.27 -25.53
CA ALA A 289 -6.71 45.05 -26.33
C ALA A 289 -5.60 44.05 -25.90
N ASN A 290 -4.55 44.53 -25.20
CA ASN A 290 -3.42 43.68 -24.82
C ASN A 290 -3.64 42.98 -23.47
N GLU A 291 -4.40 43.56 -22.54
CA GLU A 291 -4.74 42.90 -21.27
C GLU A 291 -5.73 41.74 -21.42
N ARG A 292 -6.70 41.84 -22.35
CA ARG A 292 -7.62 40.72 -22.62
C ARG A 292 -6.91 39.49 -23.19
N ARG A 293 -5.82 39.66 -23.94
CA ARG A 293 -5.04 38.53 -24.50
C ARG A 293 -4.19 37.79 -23.46
N GLN A 294 -3.81 38.44 -22.35
CA GLN A 294 -3.10 37.73 -21.27
C GLN A 294 -4.04 36.93 -20.36
N PHE A 295 -5.30 37.35 -20.21
CA PHE A 295 -6.26 36.63 -19.38
C PHE A 295 -6.73 35.30 -20.03
N ASP A 296 -6.95 35.28 -21.35
CA ASP A 296 -7.37 34.05 -22.06
C ASP A 296 -6.30 32.95 -22.10
N ARG A 297 -5.00 33.30 -22.08
CA ARG A 297 -3.92 32.29 -22.02
C ARG A 297 -3.85 31.56 -20.69
N ARG A 298 -4.28 32.18 -19.59
CA ARG A 298 -4.31 31.54 -18.27
C ARG A 298 -5.49 30.56 -18.12
N ALA A 299 -6.63 30.83 -18.75
CA ALA A 299 -7.76 29.91 -18.76
C ALA A 299 -7.48 28.62 -19.56
N SER A 300 -6.70 28.70 -20.65
CA SER A 300 -6.35 27.52 -21.47
C SER A 300 -5.39 26.54 -20.77
N LEU A 301 -4.54 27.01 -19.85
CA LEU A 301 -3.59 26.13 -19.16
C LEU A 301 -4.29 25.30 -18.05
N ALA A 302 -5.27 25.89 -17.36
CA ALA A 302 -6.03 25.20 -16.32
C ALA A 302 -6.88 24.03 -16.85
N GLY A 303 -7.44 24.17 -18.06
CA GLY A 303 -8.22 23.10 -18.70
C GLY A 303 -7.39 21.87 -19.12
N THR A 304 -6.08 22.06 -19.37
CA THR A 304 -5.19 20.96 -19.79
C THR A 304 -4.76 20.09 -18.61
N ILE A 305 -4.55 20.69 -17.43
CA ILE A 305 -4.20 19.94 -16.21
C ILE A 305 -5.39 19.11 -15.70
N ALA A 306 -6.62 19.62 -15.83
CA ALA A 306 -7.82 18.87 -15.44
C ALA A 306 -8.08 17.60 -16.30
N ARG A 307 -7.62 17.57 -17.57
CA ARG A 307 -7.77 16.38 -18.43
C ARG A 307 -6.77 15.26 -18.12
N MET A 308 -5.63 15.55 -17.49
CA MET A 308 -4.65 14.52 -17.11
C MET A 308 -5.03 13.80 -15.80
N ALA A 309 -5.88 14.39 -14.97
CA ALA A 309 -6.31 13.78 -13.70
C ALA A 309 -7.44 12.74 -13.85
N ASN A 310 -8.06 12.63 -15.03
CA ASN A 310 -9.20 11.75 -15.25
C ASN A 310 -8.78 10.45 -15.98
N VAL A 311 -7.86 9.71 -15.36
CA VAL A 311 -7.55 8.33 -15.76
C VAL A 311 -8.62 7.41 -15.16
N PRO A 312 -9.40 6.68 -15.97
CA PRO A 312 -10.46 5.81 -15.46
C PRO A 312 -9.86 4.65 -14.67
N LYS A 313 -10.14 4.61 -13.36
CA LYS A 313 -9.86 3.46 -12.51
C LYS A 313 -10.60 2.23 -13.06
N GLY A 314 -9.83 1.23 -13.47
CA GLY A 314 -10.32 -0.04 -13.99
C GLY A 314 -11.35 -0.67 -13.06
N ARG A 315 -12.48 -1.08 -13.67
CA ARG A 315 -13.55 -1.85 -13.03
C ARG A 315 -12.98 -3.18 -12.51
N SER A 316 -12.92 -3.31 -11.19
CA SER A 316 -12.74 -4.59 -10.51
C SER A 316 -14.01 -5.43 -10.70
N SER A 317 -13.87 -6.51 -11.48
CA SER A 317 -14.89 -7.51 -11.74
C SER A 317 -15.18 -8.33 -10.47
N LYS A 318 -16.28 -8.00 -9.80
CA LYS A 318 -16.84 -8.75 -8.67
C LYS A 318 -17.62 -9.95 -9.21
N ARG A 319 -16.95 -11.10 -9.42
CA ARG A 319 -17.62 -12.38 -9.67
C ARG A 319 -18.24 -12.88 -8.36
N ARG A 320 -19.57 -12.91 -8.31
CA ARG A 320 -20.36 -13.72 -7.37
C ARG A 320 -20.20 -15.18 -7.79
N SER A 321 -19.66 -16.03 -6.92
CA SER A 321 -19.90 -17.48 -6.99
C SER A 321 -21.14 -17.78 -6.15
N SER A 322 -22.15 -18.27 -6.85
CA SER A 322 -23.37 -18.82 -6.30
C SER A 322 -23.12 -20.22 -5.77
N ILE A 323 -23.78 -20.48 -4.64
CA ILE A 323 -24.00 -21.74 -3.98
C ILE A 323 -24.61 -22.77 -4.96
N LEU A 324 -24.02 -23.95 -5.01
CA LEU A 324 -24.65 -25.28 -5.05
C LEU A 324 -23.56 -26.33 -4.86
#